data_AF-A0A3B9MB61-F1
#
_entry.id   AF-A0A3B9MB61-F1
#
_cell.length_a   1.000
_cell.length_b   1.000
_cell.length_c   1.000
_cell.angle_alpha   90.00
_cell.angle_beta   90.00
_cell.angle_gamma   90.00
#
_symmetry.space_group_name_H-M   'P 1'
#
loop_
_entity.id
_entity.type
_entity.pdbx_description
1 polymer ?
#
loop_
_entity_poly.entity_id
_entity_poly.type
_entity_poly.pdbx_seq_one_letter_code
_entity_poly.pdbx_strand_id
1 'polypeptide(L)'
;MAAHTFCVTVSLAPHYKGWFDKFGADYTAQGALFERLAMEALPHRFSGWVFQSTGWSAQTAVELIAVVPELAAALGEDPGDIQKYATGKAHEAGLDLAWYLPFPDVRGGLPAYLAQCASGANWISKLHTPALPLWNKLIDFTHPPSKALVLPFALDDSVFRNHAVLVEGLIIDRYRLLPPQPSDAWLSENLARDLIAWLEPRIGWLESPGSG
;
A
#
# COMPACT_ATOMS: atom_id res chain seq x y z
N MET A 1 12.55 11.11 11.73
CA MET A 1 11.82 11.79 10.65
C MET A 1 11.94 11.11 9.29
N ALA A 2 12.58 9.94 9.15
CA ALA A 2 12.82 9.26 7.89
C ALA A 2 11.51 8.95 7.12
N ALA A 3 10.47 8.51 7.83
CA ALA A 3 9.14 8.26 7.26
C ALA A 3 8.53 9.50 6.59
N HIS A 4 8.53 10.63 7.31
CA HIS A 4 8.03 11.90 6.78
C HIS A 4 8.87 12.39 5.60
N THR A 5 10.20 12.35 5.74
CA THR A 5 11.12 12.73 4.66
C THR A 5 10.90 11.89 3.41
N PHE A 6 10.76 10.57 3.55
CA PHE A 6 10.41 9.67 2.44
C PHE A 6 9.14 10.11 1.72
N CYS A 7 8.04 10.30 2.46
CA CYS A 7 6.77 10.72 1.87
C CYS A 7 6.87 12.08 1.15
N VAL A 8 7.63 13.04 1.70
CA VAL A 8 7.88 14.34 1.07
C VAL A 8 8.73 14.20 -0.19
N THR A 9 9.84 13.46 -0.14
CA THR A 9 10.73 13.20 -1.29
C THR A 9 9.95 12.58 -2.45
N VAL A 10 9.11 11.58 -2.18
CA VAL A 10 8.25 10.94 -3.19
C VAL A 10 7.21 11.92 -3.73
N SER A 11 6.64 12.79 -2.89
CA SER A 11 5.70 13.84 -3.34
C SER A 11 6.35 14.89 -4.25
N LEU A 12 7.65 15.14 -4.11
CA LEU A 12 8.38 16.12 -4.93
C LEU A 12 8.85 15.54 -6.27
N ALA A 13 9.00 14.23 -6.38
CA ALA A 13 9.48 13.55 -7.59
C ALA A 13 8.79 14.01 -8.89
N PRO A 14 7.45 14.15 -8.97
CA PRO A 14 6.77 14.58 -10.19
C PRO A 14 7.11 16.02 -10.61
N HIS A 15 7.50 16.87 -9.67
CA HIS A 15 7.82 18.29 -9.87
C HIS A 15 9.30 18.51 -10.21
N TYR A 16 10.17 17.58 -9.84
CA TYR A 16 11.62 17.65 -10.03
C TYR A 16 12.15 16.45 -10.83
N LYS A 17 11.54 16.20 -12.00
CA LYS A 17 11.84 15.03 -12.84
C LYS A 17 13.33 14.86 -13.14
N GLY A 18 14.03 15.94 -13.52
CA GLY A 18 15.47 15.89 -13.83
C GLY A 18 16.36 15.47 -12.66
N TRP A 19 15.92 15.68 -11.42
CA TRP A 19 16.59 15.16 -10.22
C TRP A 19 16.20 13.70 -9.96
N PHE A 20 14.90 13.39 -10.01
CA PHE A 20 14.41 12.06 -9.67
C PHE A 20 14.86 11.00 -10.70
N ASP A 21 14.89 11.35 -11.98
CA ASP A 21 15.31 10.47 -13.09
C ASP A 21 16.77 10.00 -12.94
N LYS A 22 17.61 10.71 -12.18
CA LYS A 22 19.01 10.33 -11.90
C LYS A 22 19.12 9.06 -11.06
N PHE A 23 18.08 8.70 -10.33
CA PHE A 23 18.03 7.52 -9.46
C PHE A 23 17.23 6.37 -10.06
N GLY A 24 16.97 6.44 -11.37
CA GLY A 24 16.26 5.44 -12.16
C GLY A 24 14.74 5.57 -12.09
N ALA A 25 14.07 4.98 -13.07
CA ALA A 25 12.61 4.83 -13.12
C ALA A 25 12.11 3.56 -12.40
N ASP A 26 12.98 2.88 -11.65
CA ASP A 26 12.62 1.67 -10.93
C ASP A 26 11.87 2.02 -9.63
N TYR A 27 10.54 2.01 -9.74
CA TYR A 27 9.64 2.24 -8.61
C TYR A 27 9.51 1.02 -7.70
N THR A 28 10.15 -0.12 -8.00
CA THR A 28 10.04 -1.35 -7.21
C THR A 28 10.50 -1.13 -5.77
N ALA A 29 11.72 -0.59 -5.59
CA ALA A 29 12.26 -0.33 -4.25
C ALA A 29 11.42 0.70 -3.49
N GLN A 30 10.95 1.75 -4.18
CA GLN A 30 10.08 2.76 -3.58
C GLN A 30 8.72 2.18 -3.15
N GLY A 31 8.12 1.33 -3.99
CA GLY A 31 6.88 0.63 -3.70
C GLY A 31 7.02 -0.26 -2.47
N ALA A 32 8.05 -1.11 -2.44
CA ALA A 32 8.32 -2.02 -1.32
C ALA A 32 8.58 -1.27 -0.01
N LEU A 33 9.34 -0.17 -0.03
CA LEU A 33 9.56 0.67 1.14
C LEU A 33 8.26 1.34 1.62
N PHE A 34 7.43 1.78 0.69
CA PHE A 34 6.16 2.42 1.02
C PHE A 34 5.14 1.44 1.58
N GLU A 35 5.06 0.22 1.06
CA GLU A 35 4.21 -0.84 1.61
C GLU A 35 4.60 -1.18 3.05
N ARG A 36 5.91 -1.37 3.31
CA ARG A 36 6.43 -1.60 4.66
C ARG A 36 6.14 -0.43 5.59
N LEU A 37 6.29 0.80 5.10
CA LEU A 37 5.93 2.01 5.85
C LEU A 37 4.45 2.04 6.21
N ALA A 38 3.57 1.66 5.28
CA ALA A 38 2.14 1.58 5.54
C ALA A 38 1.80 0.50 6.57
N MET A 39 2.46 -0.67 6.51
CA MET A 39 2.30 -1.74 7.50
C MET A 39 2.69 -1.33 8.91
N GLU A 40 3.72 -0.49 9.08
CA GLU A 40 4.12 0.00 10.40
C GLU A 40 3.28 1.20 10.85
N ALA A 41 2.82 2.07 9.93
CA ALA A 41 2.10 3.30 10.27
C ALA A 41 0.61 3.07 10.59
N LEU A 42 -0.09 2.25 9.78
CA LEU A 42 -1.54 2.08 9.87
C LEU A 42 -2.03 1.46 11.19
N PRO A 43 -1.32 0.52 11.84
CA PRO A 43 -1.72 -0.01 13.15
C PRO A 43 -1.89 1.07 14.23
N HIS A 44 -1.15 2.19 14.13
CA HIS A 44 -1.31 3.32 15.06
C HIS A 44 -2.59 4.13 14.83
N ARG A 45 -3.25 3.95 13.69
CA ARG A 45 -4.51 4.63 13.33
C ARG A 45 -5.73 3.75 13.58
N PHE A 46 -5.59 2.45 13.39
CA PHE A 46 -6.67 1.47 13.49
C PHE A 46 -6.44 0.52 14.67
N SER A 47 -6.55 1.06 15.89
CA SER A 47 -6.40 0.25 17.11
C SER A 47 -7.39 -0.92 17.12
N GLY A 48 -6.88 -2.12 17.42
CA GLY A 48 -7.67 -3.36 17.47
C GLY A 48 -7.87 -4.04 16.11
N TRP A 49 -7.42 -3.43 15.01
CA TRP A 49 -7.42 -4.07 13.70
C TRP A 49 -6.15 -4.91 13.52
N VAL A 50 -6.28 -6.01 12.78
CA VAL A 50 -5.17 -6.87 12.37
C VAL A 50 -4.76 -6.50 10.95
N PHE A 51 -3.46 -6.46 10.70
CA PHE A 51 -2.88 -6.06 9.42
C PHE A 51 -2.09 -7.23 8.82
N GLN A 52 -2.24 -7.44 7.52
CA GLN A 52 -1.53 -8.45 6.75
C GLN A 52 -1.04 -7.81 5.45
N SER A 53 0.27 -7.90 5.20
CA SER A 53 0.84 -7.62 3.88
C SER A 53 0.74 -8.88 3.04
N THR A 54 0.47 -8.72 1.76
CA THR A 54 0.49 -9.80 0.78
C THR A 54 1.87 -9.99 0.15
N GLY A 55 2.84 -9.10 0.45
CA GLY A 55 4.23 -9.18 0.01
C GLY A 55 4.40 -9.16 -1.51
N TRP A 56 3.42 -8.61 -2.24
CA TRP A 56 3.29 -8.80 -3.67
C TRP A 56 4.46 -8.18 -4.44
N SER A 57 5.20 -9.03 -5.17
CA SER A 57 6.09 -8.59 -6.24
C SER A 57 5.51 -9.03 -7.58
N ALA A 58 5.45 -8.14 -8.56
CA ALA A 58 4.78 -8.35 -9.86
C ALA A 58 5.37 -9.50 -10.73
N GLN A 59 6.26 -10.32 -10.19
CA GLN A 59 7.11 -11.24 -10.95
C GLN A 59 6.63 -12.70 -10.93
N THR A 60 5.58 -13.09 -10.18
CA THR A 60 5.13 -14.50 -10.19
C THR A 60 3.63 -14.72 -9.95
N ALA A 61 2.92 -15.28 -10.95
CA ALA A 61 1.53 -15.81 -10.82
C ALA A 61 1.33 -16.82 -9.68
N VAL A 62 2.42 -17.50 -9.31
CA VAL A 62 2.46 -18.56 -8.31
C VAL A 62 2.06 -18.03 -6.92
N GLU A 63 2.17 -16.72 -6.69
CA GLU A 63 1.91 -16.10 -5.40
C GLU A 63 0.41 -15.91 -5.09
N LEU A 64 -0.45 -15.65 -6.09
CA LEU A 64 -1.89 -15.46 -5.83
C LEU A 64 -2.54 -16.73 -5.27
N ILE A 65 -2.09 -17.90 -5.75
CA ILE A 65 -2.53 -19.21 -5.28
C ILE A 65 -2.12 -19.45 -3.82
N ALA A 66 -1.03 -18.83 -3.36
CA ALA A 66 -0.56 -18.92 -1.98
C ALA A 66 -1.23 -17.88 -1.07
N VAL A 67 -1.37 -16.63 -1.55
CA VAL A 67 -1.94 -15.51 -0.78
C VAL A 67 -3.42 -15.71 -0.50
N VAL A 68 -4.19 -16.22 -1.47
CA VAL A 68 -5.65 -16.31 -1.33
C VAL A 68 -6.07 -17.23 -0.17
N PRO A 69 -5.56 -18.48 -0.02
CA PRO A 69 -5.89 -19.32 1.13
C PRO A 69 -5.47 -18.72 2.47
N GLU A 70 -4.31 -18.08 2.54
CA GLU A 70 -3.82 -17.45 3.77
C GLU A 70 -4.72 -16.27 4.19
N LEU A 71 -5.09 -15.41 3.24
CA LEU A 71 -5.97 -14.28 3.49
C LEU A 71 -7.40 -14.73 3.82
N ALA A 72 -7.93 -15.73 3.12
CA ALA A 72 -9.26 -16.30 3.41
C ALA A 72 -9.30 -16.84 4.85
N ALA A 73 -8.30 -17.63 5.23
CA ALA A 73 -8.19 -18.17 6.59
C ALA A 73 -8.08 -17.07 7.66
N ALA A 74 -7.31 -16.01 7.39
CA ALA A 74 -7.18 -14.87 8.29
C ALA A 74 -8.52 -14.11 8.48
N LEU A 75 -9.36 -14.09 7.46
CA LEU A 75 -10.67 -13.42 7.47
C LEU A 75 -11.80 -14.33 7.96
N GLY A 76 -11.54 -15.60 8.26
CA GLY A 76 -12.57 -16.58 8.62
C GLY A 76 -13.49 -16.93 7.45
N GLU A 77 -13.01 -16.80 6.23
CA GLU A 77 -13.73 -17.05 4.97
C GLU A 77 -13.13 -18.27 4.25
N ASP A 78 -13.86 -18.79 3.27
CA ASP A 78 -13.41 -19.90 2.44
C ASP A 78 -12.77 -19.41 1.12
N PRO A 79 -11.73 -20.10 0.61
CA PRO A 79 -11.21 -19.81 -0.72
C PRO A 79 -12.26 -20.13 -1.79
N GLY A 80 -12.37 -19.24 -2.78
CA GLY A 80 -13.21 -19.42 -3.97
C GLY A 80 -12.53 -20.28 -5.05
N ASP A 81 -12.91 -20.06 -6.32
CA ASP A 81 -12.39 -20.82 -7.45
C ASP A 81 -11.05 -20.26 -7.95
N ILE A 82 -10.01 -20.40 -7.13
CA ILE A 82 -8.66 -19.89 -7.39
C ILE A 82 -8.15 -20.39 -8.75
N GLN A 83 -8.35 -21.68 -9.06
CA GLN A 83 -7.84 -22.29 -10.29
C GLN A 83 -8.48 -21.72 -11.56
N LYS A 84 -9.73 -21.26 -11.48
CA LYS A 84 -10.39 -20.59 -12.61
C LYS A 84 -9.94 -19.14 -12.76
N TYR A 85 -9.84 -18.40 -11.66
CA TYR A 85 -9.67 -16.96 -11.68
C TYR A 85 -8.21 -16.50 -11.56
N ALA A 86 -7.28 -17.36 -11.14
CA ALA A 86 -5.84 -17.09 -11.08
C ALA A 86 -5.07 -17.51 -12.35
N THR A 87 -5.74 -17.73 -13.48
CA THR A 87 -5.10 -18.17 -14.73
C THR A 87 -4.66 -17.01 -15.62
N GLY A 88 -3.43 -17.11 -16.16
CA GLY A 88 -2.89 -16.11 -17.10
C GLY A 88 -2.90 -14.70 -16.50
N LYS A 89 -3.44 -13.71 -17.20
CA LYS A 89 -3.33 -12.27 -16.91
C LYS A 89 -3.92 -11.75 -15.58
N ALA A 90 -4.42 -12.61 -14.69
CA ALA A 90 -4.88 -12.25 -13.35
C ALA A 90 -3.74 -11.90 -12.37
N HIS A 91 -2.50 -11.73 -12.87
CA HIS A 91 -1.28 -11.47 -12.12
C HIS A 91 -1.29 -10.21 -11.24
N GLU A 92 -2.20 -9.25 -11.47
CA GLU A 92 -2.19 -7.94 -10.82
C GLU A 92 -3.53 -7.61 -10.14
N ALA A 93 -4.02 -8.47 -9.24
CA ALA A 93 -5.22 -8.16 -8.45
C ALA A 93 -5.04 -6.93 -7.53
N GLY A 94 -3.81 -6.37 -7.48
CA GLY A 94 -3.48 -5.06 -6.94
C GLY A 94 -3.74 -4.94 -5.44
N LEU A 95 -3.52 -6.04 -4.73
CA LEU A 95 -3.62 -6.09 -3.28
C LEU A 95 -2.22 -6.11 -2.72
N ASP A 96 -1.88 -5.06 -1.98
CA ASP A 96 -0.62 -5.00 -1.23
C ASP A 96 -0.88 -5.29 0.25
N LEU A 97 -1.98 -4.76 0.79
CA LEU A 97 -2.32 -4.86 2.21
C LEU A 97 -3.78 -5.26 2.40
N ALA A 98 -4.05 -6.04 3.43
CA ALA A 98 -5.38 -6.23 3.98
C ALA A 98 -5.38 -5.90 5.47
N TRP A 99 -6.47 -5.34 5.97
CA TRP A 99 -6.68 -5.23 7.41
C TRP A 99 -8.13 -5.43 7.77
N TYR A 100 -8.37 -5.99 8.94
CA TYR A 100 -9.71 -6.36 9.40
C TYR A 100 -9.85 -6.22 10.91
N LEU A 101 -11.09 -6.03 11.36
CA LEU A 101 -11.44 -6.00 12.77
C LEU A 101 -11.92 -7.39 13.19
N PRO A 102 -11.12 -8.18 13.92
CA PRO A 102 -11.50 -9.53 14.30
C PRO A 102 -12.63 -9.54 15.33
N PHE A 103 -13.50 -10.55 15.24
CA PHE A 103 -14.47 -10.87 16.29
C PHE A 103 -14.06 -12.14 17.05
N PRO A 104 -14.39 -12.26 18.35
CA PRO A 104 -14.00 -13.40 19.16
C PRO A 104 -14.60 -14.74 18.72
N ASP A 105 -15.68 -14.73 17.92
CA ASP A 105 -16.36 -15.92 17.43
C ASP A 105 -15.73 -16.52 16.16
N VAL A 106 -14.70 -15.85 15.60
CA VAL A 106 -13.90 -16.30 14.45
C VAL A 106 -14.74 -16.57 13.20
N ARG A 107 -15.93 -15.96 13.10
CA ARG A 107 -16.78 -16.08 11.93
C ARG A 107 -16.33 -15.13 10.82
N GLY A 108 -16.58 -15.53 9.58
CA GLY A 108 -16.48 -14.64 8.43
C GLY A 108 -17.47 -13.46 8.49
N GLY A 109 -17.39 -12.57 7.51
CA GLY A 109 -18.18 -11.34 7.48
C GLY A 109 -17.59 -10.21 8.34
N LEU A 110 -16.28 -10.25 8.57
CA LEU A 110 -15.56 -9.23 9.33
C LEU A 110 -15.54 -7.89 8.59
N PRO A 111 -15.57 -6.75 9.30
CA PRO A 111 -15.20 -5.47 8.71
C PRO A 111 -13.75 -5.55 8.22
N ALA A 112 -13.57 -5.50 6.90
CA ALA A 112 -12.27 -5.68 6.27
C ALA A 112 -12.04 -4.65 5.15
N TYR A 113 -10.79 -4.27 4.98
CA TYR A 113 -10.31 -3.48 3.86
C TYR A 113 -9.29 -4.29 3.06
N LEU A 114 -9.44 -4.26 1.75
CA LEU A 114 -8.43 -4.68 0.79
C LEU A 114 -7.82 -3.42 0.17
N ALA A 115 -6.50 -3.32 0.18
CA ALA A 115 -5.82 -2.07 -0.13
C ALA A 115 -4.65 -2.20 -1.10
N GLN A 116 -4.52 -1.18 -1.94
CA GLN A 116 -3.34 -0.93 -2.75
C GLN A 116 -2.55 0.23 -2.14
N CYS A 117 -1.24 0.08 -2.09
CA CYS A 117 -0.27 1.14 -1.87
C CYS A 117 0.18 1.70 -3.22
N ALA A 118 0.10 3.03 -3.39
CA ALA A 118 0.57 3.68 -4.60
C ALA A 118 1.52 4.84 -4.26
N SER A 119 2.82 4.63 -4.47
CA SER A 119 3.85 5.65 -4.27
C SER A 119 4.30 6.34 -5.55
N GLY A 120 3.89 5.85 -6.73
CA GLY A 120 4.28 6.42 -8.02
C GLY A 120 3.46 7.65 -8.42
N ALA A 121 4.02 8.49 -9.29
CA ALA A 121 3.35 9.68 -9.82
C ALA A 121 2.03 9.38 -10.56
N ASN A 122 1.88 8.17 -11.11
CA ASN A 122 0.69 7.71 -11.82
C ASN A 122 -0.29 6.94 -10.91
N TRP A 123 -0.39 7.31 -9.62
CA TRP A 123 -1.28 6.65 -8.66
C TRP A 123 -2.75 6.70 -9.06
N ILE A 124 -3.17 7.66 -9.90
CA ILE A 124 -4.53 7.73 -10.47
C ILE A 124 -4.89 6.45 -11.23
N SER A 125 -3.93 5.81 -11.90
CA SER A 125 -4.16 4.52 -12.58
C SER A 125 -4.48 3.38 -11.62
N LYS A 126 -4.25 3.56 -10.32
CA LYS A 126 -4.47 2.57 -9.25
C LYS A 126 -5.77 2.76 -8.48
N LEU A 127 -6.62 3.74 -8.84
CA LEU A 127 -7.90 3.99 -8.17
C LEU A 127 -8.85 2.77 -8.19
N HIS A 128 -8.74 1.95 -9.24
CA HIS A 128 -9.58 0.78 -9.42
C HIS A 128 -8.99 -0.49 -8.78
N THR A 129 -7.79 -0.42 -8.18
CA THR A 129 -7.16 -1.54 -7.48
C THR A 129 -7.25 -1.39 -5.95
N PRO A 130 -7.39 -2.49 -5.20
CA PRO A 130 -7.62 -3.86 -5.67
C PRO A 130 -8.98 -4.02 -6.36
N ALA A 131 -9.03 -4.93 -7.33
CA ALA A 131 -10.25 -5.23 -8.08
C ALA A 131 -11.20 -6.10 -7.24
N LEU A 132 -12.01 -5.48 -6.39
CA LEU A 132 -12.95 -6.20 -5.50
C LEU A 132 -13.83 -7.25 -6.22
N PRO A 133 -14.34 -7.02 -7.44
CA PRO A 133 -15.09 -8.05 -8.15
C PRO A 133 -14.29 -9.33 -8.42
N LEU A 134 -12.97 -9.22 -8.64
CA LEU A 134 -12.08 -10.38 -8.79
C LEU A 134 -11.82 -11.02 -7.43
N TRP A 135 -11.53 -10.23 -6.39
CA TRP A 135 -11.32 -10.75 -5.03
C TRP A 135 -12.54 -11.51 -4.50
N ASN A 136 -13.75 -11.05 -4.80
CA ASN A 136 -15.01 -11.75 -4.47
C ASN A 136 -15.24 -13.04 -5.28
N LYS A 137 -14.35 -13.38 -6.22
CA LYS A 137 -14.30 -14.70 -6.88
C LYS A 137 -13.17 -15.58 -6.37
N LEU A 138 -12.13 -14.96 -5.84
CA LEU A 138 -10.98 -15.63 -5.26
C LEU A 138 -11.25 -16.06 -3.81
N ILE A 139 -12.05 -15.30 -3.06
CA ILE A 139 -12.49 -15.61 -1.70
C ILE A 139 -14.02 -15.54 -1.68
N ASP A 140 -14.67 -16.54 -1.08
CA ASP A 140 -16.12 -16.58 -0.91
C ASP A 140 -16.52 -15.78 0.33
N PHE A 141 -16.45 -14.46 0.21
CA PHE A 141 -16.73 -13.55 1.32
C PHE A 141 -18.20 -13.64 1.76
N THR A 142 -18.42 -13.94 3.04
CA THR A 142 -19.73 -13.81 3.70
C THR A 142 -20.23 -12.36 3.63
N HIS A 143 -19.32 -11.39 3.78
CA HIS A 143 -19.58 -9.98 3.52
C HIS A 143 -18.41 -9.37 2.73
N PRO A 144 -18.66 -8.69 1.60
CA PRO A 144 -17.58 -8.17 0.77
C PRO A 144 -16.76 -7.11 1.53
N PRO A 145 -15.42 -7.14 1.42
CA PRO A 145 -14.58 -6.13 2.03
C PRO A 145 -14.73 -4.78 1.33
N SER A 146 -14.34 -3.71 2.03
CA SER A 146 -14.22 -2.37 1.45
C SER A 146 -12.87 -2.18 0.77
N LYS A 147 -12.79 -1.25 -0.19
CA LYS A 147 -11.52 -0.89 -0.83
C LYS A 147 -10.79 0.17 -0.03
N ALA A 148 -9.47 0.16 -0.07
CA ALA A 148 -8.66 1.30 0.35
C ALA A 148 -7.50 1.59 -0.60
N LEU A 149 -7.09 2.86 -0.66
CA LEU A 149 -5.92 3.32 -1.39
C LEU A 149 -5.02 4.11 -0.43
N VAL A 150 -3.78 3.67 -0.29
CA VAL A 150 -2.78 4.27 0.59
C VAL A 150 -1.76 5.03 -0.24
N LEU A 151 -1.50 6.29 0.12
CA LEU A 151 -0.69 7.23 -0.65
C LEU A 151 0.31 7.98 0.25
N PRO A 152 1.58 8.18 -0.19
CA PRO A 152 2.54 9.01 0.54
C PRO A 152 2.32 10.51 0.31
N PHE A 153 1.34 10.88 -0.52
CA PHE A 153 1.05 12.24 -0.94
C PHE A 153 0.10 12.94 0.03
N ALA A 154 0.25 14.24 0.21
CA ALA A 154 -0.79 15.06 0.80
C ALA A 154 -1.74 15.51 -0.32
N LEU A 155 -3.02 15.17 -0.21
CA LEU A 155 -4.02 15.57 -1.19
C LEU A 155 -4.69 16.87 -0.74
N ASP A 156 -4.98 17.76 -1.69
CA ASP A 156 -5.91 18.85 -1.41
C ASP A 156 -7.35 18.32 -1.30
N ASP A 157 -8.20 19.10 -0.64
CA ASP A 157 -9.59 18.77 -0.40
C ASP A 157 -10.39 18.41 -1.65
N SER A 158 -10.13 19.08 -2.78
CA SER A 158 -10.88 18.86 -4.01
C SER A 158 -10.45 17.56 -4.70
N VAL A 159 -9.13 17.31 -4.76
CA VAL A 159 -8.54 16.08 -5.24
C VAL A 159 -8.97 14.92 -4.35
N PHE A 160 -8.89 15.06 -3.04
CA PHE A 160 -9.35 14.04 -2.09
C PHE A 160 -10.81 13.67 -2.34
N ARG A 161 -11.73 14.66 -2.37
CA ARG A 161 -13.16 14.39 -2.55
C ARG A 161 -13.46 13.74 -3.90
N ASN A 162 -12.88 14.25 -4.98
CA ASN A 162 -13.11 13.72 -6.32
C ASN A 162 -12.64 12.26 -6.44
N HIS A 163 -11.47 11.94 -5.88
CA HIS A 163 -10.90 10.61 -5.99
C HIS A 163 -11.49 9.62 -4.98
N ALA A 164 -11.94 10.08 -3.81
CA ALA A 164 -12.60 9.21 -2.83
C ALA A 164 -13.88 8.58 -3.39
N VAL A 165 -14.62 9.33 -4.22
CA VAL A 165 -15.79 8.79 -4.95
C VAL A 165 -15.36 7.69 -5.94
N LEU A 166 -14.25 7.88 -6.66
CA LEU A 166 -13.77 6.93 -7.67
C LEU A 166 -13.16 5.66 -7.09
N VAL A 167 -12.51 5.76 -5.92
CA VAL A 167 -11.99 4.59 -5.20
C VAL A 167 -13.15 3.70 -4.72
N GLU A 168 -14.33 4.29 -4.47
CA GLU A 168 -15.48 3.64 -3.84
C GLU A 168 -15.07 3.01 -2.49
N GLY A 169 -14.28 3.75 -1.72
CA GLY A 169 -13.63 3.24 -0.52
C GLY A 169 -12.84 4.29 0.24
N LEU A 170 -11.87 3.83 1.03
CA LEU A 170 -11.07 4.69 1.88
C LEU A 170 -9.82 5.21 1.17
N ILE A 171 -9.59 6.52 1.20
CA ILE A 171 -8.28 7.09 0.86
C ILE A 171 -7.53 7.42 2.15
N ILE A 172 -6.30 6.90 2.22
CA ILE A 172 -5.31 7.19 3.27
C ILE A 172 -4.16 7.95 2.62
N ASP A 173 -4.24 9.27 2.66
CA ASP A 173 -3.17 10.17 2.23
C ASP A 173 -2.13 10.35 3.35
N ARG A 174 -1.07 11.12 3.11
CA ARG A 174 0.05 11.30 4.06
C ARG A 174 -0.41 11.73 5.45
N TYR A 175 -1.40 12.63 5.53
CA TYR A 175 -1.91 13.15 6.80
C TYR A 175 -2.66 12.08 7.60
N ARG A 176 -3.34 11.16 6.91
CA ARG A 176 -4.03 10.03 7.52
C ARG A 176 -3.09 8.86 7.82
N LEU A 177 -2.04 8.70 7.01
CA LEU A 177 -1.06 7.62 7.13
C LEU A 177 -0.14 7.81 8.33
N LEU A 178 0.64 8.90 8.34
CA LEU A 178 1.72 9.07 9.32
C LEU A 178 1.14 9.39 10.70
N PRO A 179 1.57 8.73 11.79
CA PRO A 179 1.12 9.04 13.14
C PRO A 179 1.36 10.51 13.52
N PRO A 180 0.58 11.09 14.44
CA PRO A 180 0.71 12.50 14.83
C PRO A 180 1.96 12.77 15.69
N GLN A 181 2.76 11.74 15.99
CA GLN A 181 3.94 11.88 16.83
C GLN A 181 5.13 12.35 15.97
N PRO A 182 5.88 13.39 16.40
CA PRO A 182 7.00 13.94 15.65
C PRO A 182 8.24 13.03 15.65
N SER A 183 8.25 11.95 16.45
CA SER A 183 9.32 10.97 16.48
C SER A 183 8.99 9.76 15.61
N ASP A 184 10.02 9.15 15.03
CA ASP A 184 9.92 7.85 14.37
C ASP A 184 9.99 6.70 15.40
N ALA A 185 9.59 6.94 16.66
CA ALA A 185 9.67 5.92 17.71
C ALA A 185 8.75 4.70 17.43
N TRP A 186 7.78 4.88 16.54
CA TRP A 186 6.89 3.84 16.04
C TRP A 186 7.48 3.05 14.87
N LEU A 187 8.53 3.56 14.22
CA LEU A 187 9.16 2.96 13.06
C LEU A 187 10.26 1.99 13.53
N SER A 188 10.29 0.79 12.96
CA SER A 188 11.33 -0.18 13.25
C SER A 188 12.71 0.35 12.81
N GLU A 189 13.76 0.01 13.56
CA GLU A 189 15.13 0.45 13.23
C GLU A 189 15.58 -0.03 11.85
N ASN A 190 15.13 -1.22 11.43
CA ASN A 190 15.44 -1.78 10.12
C ASN A 190 14.77 -0.96 9.01
N LEU A 191 13.47 -0.67 9.12
CA LEU A 191 12.79 0.14 8.12
C LEU A 191 13.33 1.58 8.11
N ALA A 192 13.62 2.16 9.27
CA ALA A 192 14.25 3.48 9.37
C ALA A 192 15.58 3.51 8.60
N ARG A 193 16.44 2.50 8.79
CA ARG A 193 17.71 2.38 8.07
C ARG A 193 17.53 2.25 6.57
N ASP A 194 16.59 1.42 6.12
CA ASP A 194 16.33 1.21 4.69
C ASP A 194 15.79 2.48 4.02
N LEU A 195 14.90 3.22 4.71
CA LEU A 195 14.41 4.51 4.25
C LEU A 195 15.55 5.53 4.14
N ILE A 196 16.43 5.60 5.16
CA ILE A 196 17.58 6.49 5.14
C ILE A 196 18.52 6.15 3.99
N ALA A 197 18.87 4.86 3.82
CA ALA A 197 19.73 4.41 2.72
C ALA A 197 19.13 4.74 1.34
N TRP A 198 17.81 4.69 1.21
CA TRP A 198 17.11 5.12 0.00
C TRP A 198 17.12 6.66 -0.18
N LEU A 199 17.00 7.41 0.91
CA LEU A 199 16.94 8.88 0.91
C LEU A 199 18.29 9.55 0.69
N GLU A 200 19.36 9.07 1.32
CA GLU A 200 20.70 9.67 1.32
C GLU A 200 21.21 10.05 -0.08
N PRO A 201 21.27 9.14 -1.07
CA PRO A 201 21.78 9.50 -2.39
C PRO A 201 20.90 10.55 -3.09
N ARG A 202 19.58 10.54 -2.81
CA ARG A 202 18.61 11.46 -3.42
C ARG A 202 18.72 12.86 -2.82
N ILE A 203 18.83 12.96 -1.50
CA ILE A 203 18.97 14.25 -0.81
C ILE A 203 20.36 14.85 -1.07
N GLY A 204 21.42 14.05 -0.99
CA GLY A 204 22.80 14.54 -1.19
C GLY A 204 23.02 15.18 -2.57
N TRP A 205 22.30 14.73 -3.60
CA TRP A 205 22.35 15.37 -4.92
C TRP A 205 21.79 16.80 -4.93
N LEU A 206 20.74 17.08 -4.16
CA LEU A 206 20.15 18.42 -4.06
C LEU A 206 21.11 19.41 -3.38
N GLU A 207 21.98 18.91 -2.50
CA GLU A 207 22.97 19.71 -1.79
C GLU A 207 24.24 20.00 -2.61
N SER A 208 24.47 19.26 -3.71
CA SER A 208 25.61 19.45 -4.61
C SER A 208 25.21 19.24 -6.08
N PRO A 209 24.46 20.17 -6.71
CA PRO A 209 23.88 19.97 -8.05
C PRO A 209 24.87 19.93 -9.23
N GLY A 210 26.17 19.65 -9.05
CA GLY A 210 27.22 19.97 -10.03
C GLY A 210 28.37 18.98 -10.24
N SER A 211 28.30 17.72 -9.77
CA SER A 211 29.40 16.75 -9.91
C SER A 211 29.06 15.52 -10.76
N GLY A 212 28.27 15.69 -11.83
CA GLY A 212 27.95 14.63 -12.80
C GLY A 212 27.77 15.16 -14.21
#